data_AF-A0A1Q2H287-F1
#
_entry.id   AF-A0A1Q2H287-F1
#
_cell.length_a   1.000
_cell.length_b   1.000
_cell.length_c   1.000
_cell.angle_alpha   90.00
_cell.angle_beta   90.00
_cell.angle_gamma   90.00
#
_symmetry.space_group_name_H-M   'P 1'
#
loop_
_entity.id
_entity.type
_entity.pdbx_description
1 polymer ?
#
loop_
_entity_poly.entity_id
_entity_poly.type
_entity_poly.pdbx_seq_one_letter_code
_entity_poly.pdbx_strand_id
1 'polypeptide(L)'
;MTKNKYLFNSLSLVLLSISPLSFAGDECNLPAKANLETTKRYIQCLDTVIVKAKQVQNTWIMKRQYELSKIEEETGNTQVSLLFNRSITDHEKYTDSSCQLRYMLQSPNATQAAINYKLCEITLINQFTNVLKAAL
;
A
#
# COMPACT_ATOMS: atom_id res chain seq x y z
N MET A 1 -55.47 -44.83 4.13
CA MET A 1 -54.11 -45.41 4.17
C MET A 1 -53.46 -45.26 2.79
N THR A 2 -52.31 -44.58 2.71
CA THR A 2 -51.21 -44.69 1.68
C THR A 2 -51.55 -44.49 0.18
N LYS A 3 -50.82 -43.74 -0.67
CA LYS A 3 -49.45 -43.19 -0.63
C LYS A 3 -49.26 -42.11 -1.73
N ASN A 4 -48.45 -41.12 -1.36
CA ASN A 4 -47.84 -39.99 -2.08
C ASN A 4 -46.96 -40.40 -3.29
N LYS A 5 -46.92 -39.58 -4.37
CA LYS A 5 -45.81 -39.50 -5.34
C LYS A 5 -45.67 -38.10 -5.95
N TYR A 6 -45.19 -37.13 -5.17
CA TYR A 6 -44.62 -35.89 -5.73
C TYR A 6 -43.11 -36.10 -5.99
N LEU A 7 -42.74 -36.04 -7.26
CA LEU A 7 -41.36 -36.01 -7.74
C LEU A 7 -40.76 -34.65 -7.40
N PHE A 8 -39.90 -34.61 -6.38
CA PHE A 8 -39.09 -33.44 -6.08
C PHE A 8 -37.74 -33.56 -6.80
N ASN A 9 -37.54 -32.66 -7.75
CA ASN A 9 -36.32 -32.47 -8.52
C ASN A 9 -35.27 -31.80 -7.61
N SER A 10 -34.13 -32.44 -7.39
CA SER A 10 -33.04 -31.93 -6.56
C SER A 10 -32.21 -30.90 -7.33
N LEU A 11 -32.42 -29.62 -7.05
CA LEU A 11 -31.55 -28.53 -7.49
C LEU A 11 -30.44 -28.34 -6.45
N SER A 12 -29.24 -28.88 -6.72
CA SER A 12 -28.06 -28.61 -5.89
C SER A 12 -27.62 -27.16 -6.08
N LEU A 13 -27.88 -26.33 -5.07
CA LEU A 13 -27.32 -24.99 -4.97
C LEU A 13 -25.86 -25.12 -4.47
N VAL A 14 -24.91 -25.02 -5.39
CA VAL A 14 -23.48 -24.96 -5.05
C VAL A 14 -23.22 -23.56 -4.48
N LEU A 15 -23.13 -23.47 -3.16
CA LEU A 15 -22.65 -22.27 -2.45
C LEU A 15 -21.15 -22.12 -2.72
N LEU A 16 -20.78 -21.22 -3.63
CA LEU A 16 -19.44 -20.69 -3.73
C LEU A 16 -19.15 -19.88 -2.46
N SER A 17 -18.49 -20.51 -1.50
CA SER A 17 -17.88 -19.83 -0.37
C SER A 17 -16.74 -18.95 -0.87
N ILE A 18 -17.04 -17.69 -1.18
CA ILE A 18 -16.03 -16.65 -1.34
C ILE A 18 -15.47 -16.40 0.06
N SER A 19 -14.40 -17.11 0.42
CA SER A 19 -13.62 -16.77 1.60
C SER A 19 -13.10 -15.34 1.43
N PRO A 20 -13.28 -14.43 2.41
CA PRO A 20 -12.60 -13.15 2.35
C PRO A 20 -11.10 -13.45 2.38
N LEU A 21 -10.38 -13.00 1.34
CA LEU A 21 -8.93 -12.86 1.40
C LEU A 21 -8.65 -11.91 2.56
N SER A 22 -8.38 -12.49 3.74
CA SER A 22 -7.89 -11.75 4.88
C SER A 22 -6.47 -11.31 4.51
N PHE A 23 -6.32 -10.05 4.11
CA PHE A 23 -5.01 -9.42 4.07
C PHE A 23 -4.55 -9.27 5.50
N ALA A 24 -3.89 -10.30 6.04
CA ALA A 24 -3.04 -10.13 7.20
C ALA A 24 -2.06 -9.01 6.85
N GLY A 25 -2.08 -7.93 7.62
CA GLY A 25 -0.99 -6.95 7.56
C GLY A 25 0.27 -7.72 7.91
N ASP A 26 1.23 -7.79 6.99
CA ASP A 26 2.52 -8.42 7.27
C ASP A 26 3.22 -7.55 8.32
N GLU A 27 3.00 -7.85 9.60
CA GLU A 27 3.78 -7.27 10.68
C GLU A 27 5.20 -7.86 10.59
N CYS A 28 6.08 -7.13 9.90
CA CYS A 28 7.50 -7.43 9.89
C CYS A 28 8.03 -7.31 11.31
N ASN A 29 8.47 -8.42 11.89
CA ASN A 29 8.99 -8.47 13.25
C ASN A 29 10.49 -8.77 13.23
N LEU A 30 11.27 -7.89 13.88
CA LEU A 30 12.69 -8.12 14.13
C LEU A 30 12.86 -8.61 15.58
N PRO A 31 13.36 -9.83 15.81
CA PRO A 31 13.52 -10.35 17.17
C PRO A 31 14.60 -9.57 17.93
N ALA A 32 14.43 -9.44 19.26
CA ALA A 32 15.36 -8.68 20.13
C ALA A 32 16.82 -9.15 20.07
N LYS A 33 17.05 -10.43 19.74
CA LYS A 33 18.38 -10.99 19.46
C LYS A 33 18.44 -11.50 18.02
N ALA A 34 18.39 -10.57 17.07
CA ALA A 34 18.46 -10.89 15.64
C ALA A 34 19.86 -11.36 15.24
N ASN A 35 19.93 -12.50 14.56
CA ASN A 35 21.11 -12.93 13.82
C ASN A 35 21.01 -12.49 12.34
N LEU A 36 22.08 -12.69 11.58
CA LEU A 36 22.16 -12.29 10.17
C LEU A 36 20.96 -12.78 9.33
N GLU A 37 20.57 -14.04 9.49
CA GLU A 37 19.46 -14.65 8.74
C GLU A 37 18.11 -14.00 9.09
N THR A 38 17.84 -13.79 10.38
CA THR A 38 16.61 -13.12 10.81
C THR A 38 16.56 -11.67 10.37
N THR A 39 17.70 -10.97 10.37
CA THR A 39 17.79 -9.59 9.88
C THR A 39 17.59 -9.51 8.38
N LYS A 40 18.16 -10.45 7.61
CA LYS A 40 17.94 -10.54 6.17
C LYS A 40 16.46 -10.76 5.83
N ARG A 41 15.79 -11.70 6.52
CA ARG A 41 14.35 -11.93 6.36
C ARG A 41 13.53 -10.70 6.71
N TYR A 42 13.91 -9.99 7.77
CA TYR A 42 13.25 -8.75 8.15
C TYR A 42 13.36 -7.68 7.06
N ILE A 43 14.56 -7.48 6.50
CA ILE A 43 14.77 -6.54 5.39
C ILE A 43 13.92 -6.92 4.16
N GLN A 44 13.86 -8.22 3.81
CA GLN A 44 13.01 -8.72 2.71
C GLN A 44 11.52 -8.52 2.98
N CYS A 45 11.09 -8.67 4.24
CA CYS A 45 9.73 -8.35 4.64
C CYS A 45 9.44 -6.86 4.41
N LEU A 46 10.35 -5.97 4.82
CA LEU A 46 10.19 -4.52 4.58
C LEU A 46 10.10 -4.19 3.09
N ASP A 47 10.85 -4.88 2.21
CA ASP A 47 10.71 -4.74 0.75
C ASP A 47 9.27 -5.04 0.28
N THR A 48 8.69 -6.12 0.81
CA THR A 48 7.30 -6.51 0.50
C THR A 48 6.30 -5.47 1.00
N VAL A 49 6.53 -4.92 2.20
CA VAL A 49 5.68 -3.85 2.77
C VAL A 49 5.77 -2.57 1.93
N ILE A 50 6.97 -2.19 1.45
CA ILE A 50 7.14 -1.03 0.55
C ILE A 50 6.33 -1.22 -0.74
N VAL A 51 6.41 -2.40 -1.37
CA VAL A 51 5.65 -2.70 -2.59
C VAL A 51 4.14 -2.56 -2.34
N LYS A 52 3.63 -3.16 -1.25
CA LYS A 52 2.21 -3.05 -0.88
C LYS A 52 1.80 -1.60 -0.60
N ALA A 53 2.63 -0.85 0.13
CA ALA A 53 2.36 0.55 0.44
C ALA A 53 2.30 1.41 -0.84
N LYS A 54 3.24 1.22 -1.79
CA LYS A 54 3.23 1.89 -3.10
C LYS A 54 1.99 1.54 -3.92
N GLN A 55 1.55 0.28 -3.91
CA GLN A 55 0.32 -0.14 -4.58
C GLN A 55 -0.92 0.59 -4.03
N VAL A 56 -1.03 0.68 -2.70
CA VAL A 56 -2.11 1.41 -2.05
C VAL A 56 -2.05 2.90 -2.40
N GLN A 57 -0.87 3.51 -2.31
CA GLN A 57 -0.67 4.92 -2.66
C GLN A 57 -1.09 5.20 -4.11
N ASN A 58 -0.66 4.36 -5.07
CA ASN A 58 -1.01 4.49 -6.47
C ASN A 58 -2.52 4.40 -6.73
N THR A 59 -3.23 3.54 -5.98
CA THR A 59 -4.69 3.46 -6.06
C THR A 59 -5.34 4.80 -5.70
N TRP A 60 -4.83 5.46 -4.66
CA TRP A 60 -5.34 6.79 -4.25
C TRP A 60 -4.90 7.90 -5.20
N ILE A 61 -3.68 7.86 -5.73
CA ILE A 61 -3.22 8.77 -6.78
C ILE A 61 -4.17 8.72 -7.98
N MET A 62 -4.44 7.53 -8.50
CA MET A 62 -5.33 7.35 -9.65
C MET A 62 -6.75 7.86 -9.37
N LYS A 63 -7.27 7.60 -8.17
CA LYS A 63 -8.57 8.13 -7.73
C LYS A 63 -8.58 9.66 -7.77
N ARG A 64 -7.54 10.32 -7.25
CA ARG A 64 -7.44 11.79 -7.25
C ARG A 64 -7.30 12.36 -8.65
N GLN A 65 -6.48 11.75 -9.51
CA GLN A 65 -6.37 12.18 -10.91
C GLN A 65 -7.72 12.12 -11.62
N TYR A 66 -8.51 11.07 -11.37
CA TYR A 66 -9.87 10.97 -11.91
C TYR A 66 -10.77 12.10 -11.39
N GLU A 67 -10.84 12.32 -10.08
CA GLU A 67 -11.64 13.40 -9.49
C GLU A 67 -11.24 14.78 -10.03
N LEU A 68 -9.93 15.05 -10.12
CA LEU A 68 -9.42 16.31 -10.65
C LEU A 68 -9.72 16.50 -12.13
N SER A 69 -9.64 15.43 -12.94
CA SER A 69 -10.01 15.52 -14.37
C SER A 69 -11.48 15.91 -14.56
N LYS A 70 -12.37 15.52 -13.64
CA LYS A 70 -13.77 15.95 -13.67
C LYS A 70 -13.94 17.43 -13.31
N ILE A 71 -13.22 17.89 -12.29
CA ILE A 71 -13.20 19.33 -11.94
C ILE A 71 -12.65 20.16 -13.11
N GLU A 72 -11.64 19.68 -13.82
CA GLU A 72 -11.09 20.37 -14.99
C GLU A 72 -12.07 20.40 -16.16
N GLU A 73 -12.80 19.32 -16.41
CA GLU A 73 -13.86 19.26 -17.42
C GLU A 73 -14.99 20.26 -17.11
N GLU A 74 -15.37 20.39 -15.85
CA GLU A 74 -16.44 21.28 -15.39
C GLU A 74 -16.04 22.76 -15.35
N THR A 75 -14.80 23.06 -14.94
CA THR A 75 -14.34 24.44 -14.67
C THR A 75 -13.44 25.02 -15.75
N GLY A 76 -12.83 24.17 -16.59
CA GLY A 76 -11.75 24.54 -17.50
C GLY A 76 -10.41 24.85 -16.82
N ASN A 77 -10.29 24.72 -15.50
CA ASN A 77 -9.08 25.07 -14.75
C ASN A 77 -8.02 23.96 -14.79
N THR A 78 -7.28 23.87 -15.88
CA THR A 78 -6.22 22.85 -16.11
C THR A 78 -5.01 22.93 -15.16
N GLN A 79 -4.95 23.95 -14.29
CA GLN A 79 -3.85 24.08 -13.33
C GLN A 79 -3.94 23.06 -12.19
N VAL A 80 -5.13 22.53 -11.92
CA VAL A 80 -5.36 21.66 -10.76
C VAL A 80 -4.63 20.31 -10.94
N SER A 81 -4.78 19.66 -12.10
CA SER A 81 -4.04 18.42 -12.41
C SER A 81 -2.54 18.67 -12.52
N LEU A 82 -2.11 19.82 -13.06
CA LEU A 82 -0.70 20.17 -13.15
C LEU A 82 -0.04 20.27 -11.77
N LEU A 83 -0.69 20.97 -10.84
CA LEU A 83 -0.21 21.11 -9.46
C LEU A 83 -0.22 19.78 -8.72
N PHE A 84 -1.28 18.98 -8.90
CA PHE A 84 -1.38 17.67 -8.28
C PHE A 84 -0.27 16.73 -8.77
N ASN A 85 -0.06 16.61 -10.09
CA ASN A 85 1.00 15.77 -10.64
C ASN A 85 2.39 16.21 -10.19
N ARG A 86 2.63 17.53 -10.09
CA ARG A 86 3.88 18.06 -9.52
C ARG A 86 4.05 17.63 -8.06
N SER A 87 2.99 17.68 -7.25
CA SER A 87 3.06 17.28 -5.83
C SER A 87 3.50 15.81 -5.66
N ILE A 88 3.11 14.92 -6.57
CA ILE A 88 3.54 13.51 -6.57
C ILE A 88 5.04 13.42 -6.82
N THR A 89 5.52 14.05 -7.90
CA THR A 89 6.95 14.05 -8.25
C THR A 89 7.82 14.67 -7.15
N ASP A 90 7.35 15.75 -6.53
CA ASP A 90 8.09 16.40 -5.45
C ASP A 90 8.09 15.54 -4.17
N HIS A 91 7.01 14.80 -3.90
CA HIS A 91 6.96 13.83 -2.81
C HIS A 91 7.95 12.67 -3.01
N GLU A 92 8.08 12.14 -4.23
CA GLU A 92 9.08 11.10 -4.56
C GLU A 92 10.51 11.58 -4.26
N LYS A 93 10.87 12.77 -4.77
CA LYS A 93 12.19 13.38 -4.53
C LYS A 93 12.45 13.64 -3.05
N TYR A 94 11.44 14.12 -2.33
CA TYR A 94 11.52 14.36 -0.89
C TYR A 94 11.77 13.05 -0.14
N THR A 95 11.06 11.98 -0.52
CA THR A 95 11.20 10.65 0.09
C THR A 95 12.61 10.11 -0.11
N ASP A 96 13.12 10.14 -1.35
CA ASP A 96 14.47 9.66 -1.67
C ASP A 96 15.54 10.40 -0.86
N SER A 97 15.51 11.74 -0.91
CA SER A 97 16.50 12.57 -0.22
C SER A 97 16.43 12.38 1.30
N SER A 98 15.22 12.31 1.85
CA SER A 98 14.97 12.12 3.27
C SER A 98 15.45 10.77 3.79
N CYS A 99 15.25 9.71 3.02
CA CYS A 99 15.65 8.37 3.44
C CYS A 99 17.14 8.13 3.22
N GLN A 100 17.75 8.70 2.17
CA GLN A 100 19.21 8.70 1.97
C GLN A 100 19.93 9.41 3.11
N LEU A 101 19.45 10.57 3.57
CA LEU A 101 19.99 11.26 4.74
C LEU A 101 20.00 10.36 5.98
N ARG A 102 18.88 9.68 6.26
CA ARG A 102 18.76 8.76 7.40
C ARG A 102 19.68 7.55 7.29
N TYR A 103 19.89 7.04 6.09
CA TYR A 103 20.87 5.98 5.82
C TYR A 103 22.28 6.44 6.20
N MET A 104 22.69 7.64 5.76
CA MET A 104 24.03 8.17 6.04
C MET A 104 24.29 8.35 7.53
N LEU A 105 23.29 8.76 8.32
CA LEU A 105 23.41 8.94 9.77
C LEU A 105 23.66 7.63 10.55
N GLN A 106 23.44 6.47 9.94
CA GLN A 106 23.66 5.16 10.57
C GLN A 106 24.99 4.50 10.17
N SER A 107 25.74 5.12 9.25
CA SER A 107 27.06 4.64 8.83
C SER A 107 28.03 4.65 10.02
N PRO A 108 28.90 3.62 10.17
CA PRO A 108 29.21 2.54 9.23
C PRO A 108 28.33 1.28 9.36
N ASN A 109 27.27 1.29 10.19
CA ASN A 109 26.39 0.13 10.35
C ASN A 109 25.44 -0.02 9.15
N ALA A 110 25.93 -0.66 8.08
CA ALA A 110 25.18 -0.84 6.83
C ALA A 110 23.84 -1.56 7.01
N THR A 111 23.76 -2.54 7.92
CA THR A 111 22.53 -3.28 8.20
C THR A 111 21.47 -2.39 8.83
N GLN A 112 21.85 -1.61 9.86
CA GLN A 112 20.93 -0.66 10.49
C GLN A 112 20.54 0.46 9.51
N ALA A 113 21.49 0.93 8.70
CA ALA A 113 21.25 1.93 7.67
C ALA A 113 20.18 1.47 6.66
N ALA A 114 20.29 0.23 6.16
CA ALA A 114 19.31 -0.36 5.24
C ALA A 114 17.91 -0.49 5.87
N ILE A 115 17.84 -0.94 7.14
CA ILE A 115 16.56 -1.01 7.88
C ILE A 115 15.94 0.38 8.01
N ASN A 116 16.71 1.38 8.46
CA ASN A 116 16.20 2.73 8.68
C ASN A 116 15.77 3.41 7.37
N TYR A 117 16.46 3.15 6.26
CA TYR A 117 16.05 3.62 4.94
C TYR A 117 14.67 3.08 4.56
N LYS A 118 14.45 1.76 4.69
CA LYS A 118 13.17 1.12 4.33
C LYS A 118 12.03 1.57 5.24
N LEU A 119 12.27 1.68 6.54
CA LEU A 119 11.27 2.20 7.49
C LEU A 119 10.92 3.66 7.19
N CYS A 120 11.88 4.47 6.75
CA CYS A 120 11.64 5.82 6.28
C CYS A 120 10.72 5.84 5.04
N GLU A 121 11.01 5.02 4.01
CA GLU A 121 10.16 4.93 2.81
C GLU A 121 8.71 4.58 3.20
N ILE A 122 8.53 3.51 3.97
CA ILE A 122 7.20 3.06 4.42
C ILE A 122 6.45 4.19 5.13
N THR A 123 7.13 4.91 6.02
CA THR A 123 6.54 6.00 6.79
C THR A 123 6.08 7.14 5.87
N LEU A 124 6.94 7.60 4.96
CA LEU A 124 6.63 8.73 4.08
C LEU A 124 5.56 8.38 3.05
N ILE A 125 5.59 7.15 2.48
CA ILE A 125 4.56 6.64 1.59
C ILE A 125 3.19 6.62 2.29
N ASN A 126 3.14 6.11 3.52
CA ASN A 126 1.90 6.03 4.29
C ASN A 126 1.36 7.41 4.68
N GLN A 127 2.24 8.35 5.06
CA GLN A 127 1.86 9.72 5.37
C GLN A 127 1.24 10.42 4.15
N PHE A 128 1.89 10.35 2.99
CA PHE A 128 1.34 10.96 1.77
C PHE A 128 0.07 10.24 1.31
N THR A 129 -0.02 8.92 1.46
CA THR A 129 -1.26 8.17 1.23
C THR A 129 -2.40 8.66 2.10
N ASN A 130 -2.15 9.04 3.35
CA ASN A 130 -3.19 9.61 4.22
C ASN A 130 -3.62 11.01 3.77
N VAL A 131 -2.69 11.83 3.27
CA VAL A 131 -3.04 13.11 2.62
C VAL A 131 -3.94 12.85 1.39
N LEU A 132 -3.59 11.88 0.55
CA LEU A 132 -4.40 11.49 -0.61
C LEU A 132 -5.77 10.91 -0.23
N LYS A 133 -6.00 10.46 1.00
CA LYS A 133 -7.30 9.97 1.47
C LYS A 133 -8.22 11.10 1.94
N ALA A 134 -7.68 12.24 2.36
CA ALA A 134 -8.47 13.38 2.81
C ALA A 134 -9.32 13.95 1.66
N ALA A 135 -10.58 14.34 1.91
CA ALA A 135 -11.46 14.86 0.86
C ALA A 135 -10.82 16.04 0.12
N LEU A 136 -11.03 16.10 -1.21
CA LEU A 136 -10.67 17.24 -2.05
C LEU A 136 -11.74 18.33 -1.93
#